data_AF-A0A4P2PWS2-F1
#
_entry.id   AF-A0A4P2PWS2-F1
#
_cell.length_a   1.000
_cell.length_b   1.000
_cell.length_c   1.000
_cell.angle_alpha   90.00
_cell.angle_beta   90.00
_cell.angle_gamma   90.00
#
_symmetry.space_group_name_H-M   'P 1'
#
loop_
_entity.id
_entity.type
_entity.pdbx_description
1 polymer ?
#
loop_
_entity_poly.entity_id
_entity_poly.type
_entity_poly.pdbx_seq_one_letter_code
_entity_poly.pdbx_strand_id
1 'polypeptide(L)'
;MVVAAAGDARFEVLDALGLCRLTRRTGDLDGAVPLRVAQACAPLLEGNAFGLQIALARPIEIQRRLGSLHAEPVGEHREALLRAHRAALPRLISQGFLAPEGAWHRALRGGLAWACRAGLGRPRLRLWTGLLVRPDPGIWLRVAGAANRRNVLMEVSEAFLADDRAFVPLVLELRIRDDAPRPLRIEGEIGCIAPVCPDVQIETCSLAEAPEVGQAHAAFYDARYFAEKKAGEVTRKYRRLVGKAGEGSGERAGEGSGERAGEGSGGPARVRLVVAGPAAPEIAEITEVTTAAGPEPVPFRGGARRLASIVVRNAVPFRATFDGHTLAVAPEAPRLGEGAAAVERAFARAFGEGFLAANRGALWYLTKYFTPHPPGEPHFFVKPWAFTRTPPGWSSLLDGVHGDGYDVMRGVVATDVFFATPAVFHVRRIGAPIEVPEGAPLLRVLPIPRALLRAGFREARFPDERAGSGPS
;
A
#
# COMPACT_ATOMS: atom_id res chain seq x y z
N MET A 1 -3.25 0.41 23.26
CA MET A 1 -2.46 -0.32 22.25
C MET A 1 -3.22 -1.60 22.00
N VAL A 2 -3.64 -1.88 20.77
CA VAL A 2 -4.37 -3.13 20.47
C VAL A 2 -3.32 -4.15 20.05
N VAL A 3 -2.92 -5.02 20.98
CA VAL A 3 -2.04 -6.15 20.71
C VAL A 3 -2.82 -7.16 19.88
N ALA A 4 -2.22 -7.70 18.83
CA ALA A 4 -2.87 -8.76 18.07
C ALA A 4 -2.99 -10.03 18.91
N ALA A 5 -4.04 -10.82 18.65
CA ALA A 5 -4.07 -12.20 19.14
C ALA A 5 -2.79 -12.92 18.65
N ALA A 6 -2.20 -13.76 19.50
CA ALA A 6 -0.86 -14.31 19.28
C ALA A 6 -0.66 -14.98 17.90
N GLY A 7 -1.74 -15.54 17.30
CA GLY A 7 -1.71 -16.18 15.98
C GLY A 7 -1.66 -15.23 14.77
N ASP A 8 -2.02 -13.96 14.93
CA ASP A 8 -2.10 -12.98 13.82
C ASP A 8 -0.88 -12.06 13.75
N ALA A 9 0.01 -12.10 14.75
CA ALA A 9 1.17 -11.23 14.76
C ALA A 9 2.28 -11.74 13.83
N ARG A 10 2.90 -10.82 13.07
CA ARG A 10 3.92 -11.13 12.05
C ARG A 10 5.24 -10.38 12.25
N PHE A 11 5.36 -9.66 13.36
CA PHE A 11 6.58 -8.98 13.77
C PHE A 11 6.50 -8.58 15.25
N GLU A 12 7.63 -8.20 15.82
CA GLU A 12 7.74 -7.66 17.17
C GLU A 12 8.01 -6.15 17.16
N VAL A 13 7.54 -5.47 18.21
CA VAL A 13 7.73 -4.03 18.41
C VAL A 13 8.22 -3.78 19.83
N LEU A 14 9.37 -3.13 19.97
CA LEU A 14 9.86 -2.58 21.22
C LEU A 14 9.63 -1.07 21.23
N ASP A 15 8.88 -0.57 22.20
CA ASP A 15 8.71 0.88 22.40
C ASP A 15 9.76 1.38 23.40
N ALA A 16 10.69 2.22 22.91
CA ALA A 16 11.77 2.77 23.72
C ALA A 16 11.46 4.16 24.27
N LEU A 17 10.52 4.90 23.70
CA LEU A 17 10.31 6.33 24.00
C LEU A 17 8.86 6.76 24.26
N GLY A 18 7.88 6.02 23.75
CA GLY A 18 6.47 6.41 23.75
C GLY A 18 6.13 7.57 22.80
N LEU A 19 6.99 7.88 21.82
CA LEU A 19 6.78 8.98 20.87
C LEU A 19 5.67 8.65 19.86
N CYS A 20 5.73 7.48 19.25
CA CYS A 20 4.70 6.97 18.35
C CYS A 20 4.02 5.74 18.93
N ARG A 21 2.83 5.45 18.40
CA ARG A 21 2.08 4.22 18.66
C ARG A 21 1.72 3.56 17.34
N LEU A 22 1.65 2.24 17.36
CA LEU A 22 1.07 1.47 16.27
C LEU A 22 -0.39 1.15 16.59
N THR A 23 -1.30 1.55 15.70
CA THR A 23 -2.74 1.31 15.84
C THR A 23 -3.31 0.68 14.58
N ARG A 24 -4.26 -0.24 14.74
CA ARG A 24 -4.95 -0.85 13.61
C ARG A 24 -5.89 0.17 12.97
N ARG A 25 -5.92 0.19 11.64
CA ARG A 25 -6.85 1.02 10.88
C ARG A 25 -8.25 0.41 10.84
N THR A 26 -9.25 1.28 10.84
CA THR A 26 -10.59 0.95 10.36
C THR A 26 -10.69 1.21 8.86
N GLY A 27 -11.54 0.44 8.18
CA GLY A 27 -11.73 0.57 6.73
C GLY A 27 -12.59 1.77 6.31
N ASP A 28 -13.34 2.36 7.24
CA ASP A 28 -14.35 3.39 7.01
C ASP A 28 -13.82 4.84 7.09
N LEU A 29 -12.52 5.02 7.28
CA LEU A 29 -11.87 6.32 7.47
C LEU A 29 -12.52 7.14 8.61
N ASP A 30 -12.81 6.49 9.74
CA ASP A 30 -13.49 7.11 10.89
C ASP A 30 -14.87 7.68 10.52
N GLY A 31 -15.55 7.01 9.58
CA GLY A 31 -16.86 7.41 9.06
C GLY A 31 -16.81 8.39 7.88
N ALA A 32 -15.63 8.79 7.40
CA ALA A 32 -15.49 9.72 6.28
C ALA A 32 -15.76 9.08 4.90
N VAL A 33 -15.84 7.75 4.80
CA VAL A 33 -16.18 7.08 3.54
C VAL A 33 -17.68 7.24 3.23
N PRO A 34 -18.07 7.74 2.04
CA PRO A 34 -19.48 7.84 1.66
C PRO A 34 -20.21 6.50 1.74
N LEU A 35 -21.46 6.49 2.22
CA LEU A 35 -22.24 5.26 2.44
C LEU A 35 -22.27 4.35 1.20
N ARG A 36 -22.45 4.92 0.00
CA ARG A 36 -22.44 4.15 -1.25
C ARG A 36 -21.14 3.38 -1.47
N VAL A 37 -20.02 4.01 -1.12
CA VAL A 37 -18.68 3.45 -1.23
C VAL A 37 -18.51 2.37 -0.16
N ALA A 38 -18.94 2.65 1.08
CA ALA A 38 -18.94 1.67 2.16
C ALA A 38 -19.81 0.43 1.84
N GLN A 39 -20.84 0.56 1.01
CA GLN A 39 -21.70 -0.55 0.57
C GLN A 39 -21.18 -1.30 -0.67
N ALA A 40 -20.45 -0.63 -1.55
CA ALA A 40 -20.12 -1.16 -2.88
C ALA A 40 -18.64 -1.47 -3.08
N CYS A 41 -17.74 -0.71 -2.45
CA CYS A 41 -16.31 -0.71 -2.74
C CYS A 41 -15.53 -1.39 -1.60
N ALA A 42 -15.73 -2.70 -1.44
CA ALA A 42 -14.94 -3.49 -0.49
C ALA A 42 -13.41 -3.32 -0.68
N PRO A 43 -12.88 -3.24 -1.93
CA PRO A 43 -11.46 -3.02 -2.13
C PRO A 43 -10.89 -1.76 -1.46
N LEU A 44 -11.66 -0.66 -1.46
CA LEU A 44 -11.25 0.57 -0.81
C LEU A 44 -11.25 0.42 0.72
N LEU A 45 -12.28 -0.21 1.29
CA LEU A 45 -12.35 -0.44 2.74
C LEU A 45 -11.20 -1.33 3.22
N GLU A 46 -10.89 -2.38 2.47
CA GLU A 46 -9.74 -3.26 2.76
C GLU A 46 -8.41 -2.50 2.60
N GLY A 47 -8.29 -1.65 1.57
CA GLY A 47 -7.12 -0.77 1.38
C GLY A 47 -6.94 0.24 2.52
N ASN A 48 -8.03 0.82 3.02
CA ASN A 48 -8.04 1.71 4.19
C ASN A 48 -7.64 0.96 5.46
N ALA A 49 -8.10 -0.28 5.64
CA ALA A 49 -7.79 -1.09 6.81
C ALA A 49 -6.39 -1.71 6.77
N PHE A 50 -5.73 -1.71 5.60
CA PHE A 50 -4.44 -2.38 5.41
C PHE A 50 -3.31 -1.71 6.18
N GLY A 51 -2.57 -2.51 6.95
CA GLY A 51 -1.43 -2.09 7.75
C GLY A 51 -1.80 -1.44 9.09
N LEU A 52 -0.77 -1.01 9.80
CA LEU A 52 -0.85 -0.32 11.08
C LEU A 52 -0.46 1.15 10.89
N GLN A 53 -1.24 2.04 11.49
CA GLN A 53 -0.95 3.46 11.56
C GLN A 53 0.28 3.68 12.43
N ILE A 54 1.17 4.54 11.97
CA ILE A 54 2.23 5.11 12.80
C ILE A 54 1.70 6.46 13.24
N ALA A 55 1.20 6.54 14.48
CA ALA A 55 0.56 7.73 15.01
C ALA A 55 1.42 8.37 16.10
N LEU A 56 1.61 9.68 16.01
CA LEU A 56 2.27 10.47 17.04
C LEU A 56 1.42 10.50 18.32
N ALA A 57 2.02 10.10 19.45
CA ALA A 57 1.39 10.26 20.75
C ALA A 57 1.37 11.72 21.21
N ARG A 58 2.30 12.54 20.67
CA ARG A 58 2.46 13.96 20.95
C ARG A 58 2.83 14.73 19.68
N PRO A 59 2.37 15.98 19.51
CA PRO A 59 2.69 16.80 18.34
C PRO A 59 4.19 17.10 18.22
N ILE A 60 4.67 17.17 16.97
CA ILE A 60 6.01 17.62 16.62
C ILE A 60 5.89 18.87 15.76
N GLU A 61 6.76 19.84 15.96
CA GLU A 61 6.89 21.00 15.10
C GLU A 61 8.11 20.84 14.19
N ILE A 62 7.89 21.02 12.89
CA ILE A 62 8.95 21.04 11.88
C ILE A 62 9.21 22.47 11.44
N GLN A 63 10.46 22.88 11.55
CA GLN A 63 10.94 24.19 11.11
C GLN A 63 11.94 24.05 9.97
N ARG A 64 11.79 24.88 8.95
CA ARG A 64 12.79 25.01 7.88
C ARG A 64 13.75 26.14 8.26
N ARG A 65 15.03 25.82 8.40
CA ARG A 65 16.13 26.78 8.56
C ARG A 65 16.93 26.84 7.26
N LEU A 66 17.81 27.83 7.10
CA LEU A 66 18.57 28.03 5.87
C LEU A 66 19.26 26.72 5.43
N GLY A 67 18.74 26.06 4.40
CA GLY A 67 19.24 24.79 3.87
C GLY A 67 18.94 23.51 4.67
N SER A 68 18.18 23.56 5.78
CA SER A 68 17.96 22.41 6.67
C SER A 68 16.51 22.30 7.20
N LEU A 69 16.15 21.11 7.67
CA LEU A 69 14.91 20.84 8.39
C LEU A 69 15.23 20.43 9.83
N HIS A 70 14.48 20.95 10.78
CA HIS A 70 14.57 20.60 12.19
C HIS A 70 13.20 20.18 12.69
N ALA A 71 13.15 19.22 13.61
CA ALA A 71 11.92 18.79 14.23
C ALA A 71 12.09 18.71 15.74
N GLU A 72 11.13 19.27 16.47
CA GLU A 72 11.15 19.26 17.93
C GLU A 72 9.75 18.93 18.49
N PRO A 73 9.66 18.18 19.60
CA PRO A 73 8.38 17.97 20.27
C PRO A 73 7.81 19.30 20.78
N VAL A 74 6.49 19.45 20.75
CA VAL A 74 5.82 20.70 21.15
C VAL A 74 5.36 20.66 22.60
N GLY A 75 5.46 21.80 23.28
CA GLY A 75 4.85 22.05 24.59
C GLY A 75 5.61 21.43 25.76
N GLU A 76 4.90 21.26 26.88
CA GLU A 76 5.45 20.86 28.18
C GLU A 76 6.14 19.49 28.18
N HIS A 77 5.83 18.64 27.19
CA HIS A 77 6.38 17.29 27.09
C HIS A 77 7.75 17.23 26.40
N ARG A 78 8.23 18.34 25.83
CA ARG A 78 9.52 18.39 25.12
C ARG A 78 10.67 17.87 25.98
N GLU A 79 10.85 18.43 27.17
CA GLU A 79 11.95 18.05 28.05
C GLU A 79 11.83 16.61 28.56
N ALA A 80 10.62 16.15 28.83
CA ALA A 80 10.38 14.76 29.24
C ALA A 80 10.80 13.77 28.14
N LEU A 81 10.43 14.04 26.89
CA LEU A 81 10.78 13.17 25.77
C LEU A 81 12.28 13.21 25.43
N LEU A 82 12.91 14.38 25.52
CA LEU A 82 14.36 14.50 25.34
C LEU A 82 15.14 13.78 26.44
N ARG A 83 14.66 13.82 27.70
CA ARG A 83 15.21 12.99 28.78
C ARG A 83 15.02 11.51 28.51
N ALA A 84 13.82 11.09 28.11
CA ALA A 84 13.54 9.70 27.75
C ALA A 84 14.48 9.21 26.63
N HIS A 85 14.71 10.03 25.60
CA HIS A 85 15.67 9.75 24.54
C HIS A 85 17.10 9.54 25.06
N ARG A 86 17.59 10.47 25.90
CA ARG A 86 18.92 10.37 26.51
C ARG A 86 19.08 9.12 27.37
N ALA A 87 18.03 8.65 28.03
CA ALA A 87 18.04 7.44 28.84
C ALA A 87 17.90 6.15 28.01
N ALA A 88 17.07 6.17 26.97
CA ALA A 88 16.78 5.00 26.15
C ALA A 88 17.97 4.54 25.31
N LEU A 89 18.76 5.47 24.75
CA LEU A 89 19.84 5.11 23.85
C LEU A 89 20.95 4.28 24.53
N PRO A 90 21.50 4.65 25.71
CA PRO A 90 22.41 3.79 26.45
C PRO A 90 21.81 2.44 26.82
N ARG A 91 20.52 2.40 27.18
CA ARG A 91 19.80 1.15 27.53
C ARG A 91 19.67 0.22 26.33
N LEU A 92 19.34 0.75 25.15
CA LEU A 92 19.26 -0.04 23.91
C LEU A 92 20.61 -0.67 23.56
N ILE A 93 21.72 0.04 23.81
CA ILE A 93 23.08 -0.47 23.60
C ILE A 93 23.43 -1.54 24.63
N SER A 94 23.23 -1.27 25.92
CA SER A 94 23.59 -2.22 26.98
C SER A 94 22.80 -3.53 26.91
N GLN A 95 21.57 -3.48 26.39
CA GLN A 95 20.70 -4.64 26.18
C GLN A 95 20.92 -5.31 24.80
N GLY A 96 21.88 -4.85 24.00
CA GLY A 96 22.25 -5.48 22.73
C GLY A 96 21.27 -5.24 21.58
N PHE A 97 20.31 -4.32 21.70
CA PHE A 97 19.42 -3.95 20.59
C PHE A 97 20.13 -3.09 19.54
N LEU A 98 21.14 -2.32 19.95
CA LEU A 98 21.97 -1.48 19.07
C LEU A 98 23.45 -1.71 19.31
N ALA A 99 24.26 -1.73 18.25
CA ALA A 99 25.71 -1.82 18.39
C ALA A 99 26.30 -0.51 18.96
N PRO A 100 27.20 -0.57 19.96
CA PRO A 100 27.94 0.59 20.44
C PRO A 100 28.78 1.19 19.30
N GLU A 101 28.85 2.53 19.26
CA GLU A 101 29.35 3.31 18.11
C GLU A 101 28.87 2.88 16.70
N GLY A 102 27.83 2.04 16.56
CA GLY A 102 27.28 1.62 15.28
C GLY A 102 26.59 2.77 14.53
N ALA A 103 26.23 2.55 13.25
CA ALA A 103 25.63 3.61 12.44
C ALA A 103 24.29 4.12 13.02
N TRP A 104 23.46 3.21 13.57
CA TRP A 104 22.25 3.59 14.29
C TRP A 104 22.52 4.40 15.54
N HIS A 105 23.48 3.98 16.37
CA HIS A 105 23.85 4.73 17.57
C HIS A 105 24.31 6.15 17.20
N ARG A 106 25.19 6.30 16.20
CA ARG A 106 25.64 7.61 15.73
C ARG A 106 24.50 8.49 15.21
N ALA A 107 23.58 7.91 14.43
CA ALA A 107 22.43 8.64 13.90
C ALA A 107 21.48 9.13 15.01
N LEU A 108 21.14 8.24 15.95
CA LEU A 108 20.20 8.55 17.03
C LEU A 108 20.83 9.44 18.13
N ARG A 109 22.15 9.50 18.26
CA ARG A 109 22.83 10.42 19.19
C ARG A 109 22.45 11.89 18.93
N GLY A 110 22.13 12.25 17.69
CA GLY A 110 21.73 13.60 17.29
C GLY A 110 20.33 14.02 17.76
N GLY A 111 19.55 13.11 18.33
CA GLY A 111 18.19 13.35 18.81
C GLY A 111 17.13 12.57 18.04
N LEU A 112 15.86 12.96 18.21
CA LEU A 112 14.70 12.27 17.63
C LEU A 112 14.61 12.41 16.11
N ALA A 113 15.17 13.48 15.57
CA ALA A 113 15.11 13.76 14.15
C ALA A 113 16.39 14.43 13.66
N TRP A 114 16.74 14.16 12.40
CA TRP A 114 17.91 14.75 11.76
C TRP A 114 17.64 15.03 10.29
N ALA A 115 18.26 16.11 9.80
CA ALA A 115 18.23 16.40 8.37
C ALA A 115 19.10 15.39 7.62
N CYS A 116 18.62 14.94 6.46
CA CYS A 116 19.42 14.21 5.50
C CYS A 116 19.25 14.82 4.11
N ARG A 117 20.27 14.67 3.27
CA ARG A 117 20.27 15.18 1.90
C ARG A 117 20.90 14.14 0.99
N ALA A 118 20.18 13.73 -0.05
CA ALA A 118 20.72 12.92 -1.12
C ALA A 118 21.26 13.86 -2.22
N GLY A 119 22.58 13.98 -2.31
CA GLY A 119 23.26 14.85 -3.29
C GLY A 119 22.83 16.31 -3.19
N LEU A 120 22.55 16.93 -4.35
CA LEU A 120 22.04 18.31 -4.44
C LEU A 120 20.52 18.42 -4.20
N GLY A 121 19.84 17.31 -3.89
CA GLY A 121 18.39 17.26 -3.70
C GLY A 121 17.88 18.11 -2.54
N ARG A 122 16.55 18.20 -2.41
CA ARG A 122 15.90 18.94 -1.32
C ARG A 122 16.21 18.30 0.04
N PRO A 123 16.34 19.10 1.13
CA PRO A 123 16.53 18.53 2.45
C PRO A 123 15.32 17.67 2.83
N ARG A 124 15.60 16.51 3.41
CA ARG A 124 14.63 15.59 3.99
C ARG A 124 14.87 15.51 5.48
N LEU A 125 13.86 15.08 6.22
CA LEU A 125 13.93 14.93 7.66
C LEU A 125 13.70 13.47 8.00
N ARG A 126 14.67 12.82 8.65
CA ARG A 126 14.45 11.50 9.24
C ARG A 126 13.96 11.68 10.67
N LEU A 127 12.86 11.04 11.01
CA LEU A 127 12.24 11.05 12.33
C LEU A 127 12.25 9.62 12.89
N TRP A 128 13.00 9.39 13.97
CA TRP A 128 12.87 8.16 14.72
C TRP A 128 11.57 8.18 15.52
N THR A 129 10.76 7.14 15.33
CA THR A 129 9.44 7.00 15.97
C THR A 129 9.51 6.62 17.45
N GLY A 130 10.71 6.34 17.97
CA GLY A 130 10.91 5.74 19.29
C GLY A 130 10.67 4.23 19.35
N LEU A 131 10.26 3.63 18.23
CA LEU A 131 10.01 2.20 18.12
C LEU A 131 11.22 1.49 17.49
N LEU A 132 11.45 0.25 17.88
CA LEU A 132 12.24 -0.73 17.15
C LEU A 132 11.33 -1.86 16.72
N VAL A 133 11.55 -2.40 15.52
CA VAL A 133 10.74 -3.49 14.97
C VAL A 133 11.61 -4.64 14.53
N ARG A 134 11.09 -5.87 14.63
CA ARG A 134 11.74 -7.08 14.14
C ARG A 134 10.74 -7.93 13.36
N PRO A 135 10.86 -8.04 12.03
CA PRO A 135 9.99 -8.91 11.23
C PRO A 135 10.12 -10.38 11.63
N ASP A 136 9.05 -11.15 11.46
CA ASP A 136 9.12 -12.62 11.58
C ASP A 136 9.92 -13.23 10.42
N PRO A 137 10.47 -14.45 10.59
CA PRO A 137 11.16 -15.14 9.52
C PRO A 137 10.32 -15.22 8.24
N GLY A 138 10.90 -14.81 7.11
CA GLY A 138 10.24 -14.78 5.81
C GLY A 138 9.25 -13.64 5.60
N ILE A 139 9.15 -12.67 6.52
CA ILE A 139 8.33 -11.48 6.39
C ILE A 139 9.22 -10.26 6.26
N TRP A 140 8.84 -9.33 5.37
CA TRP A 140 9.41 -7.98 5.35
C TRP A 140 8.39 -7.00 5.89
N LEU A 141 8.84 -5.86 6.42
CA LEU A 141 7.97 -4.76 6.79
C LEU A 141 8.13 -3.62 5.80
N ARG A 142 7.01 -3.19 5.23
CA ARG A 142 6.92 -2.00 4.40
C ARG A 142 6.53 -0.81 5.25
N VAL A 143 7.31 0.27 5.18
CA VAL A 143 7.05 1.55 5.81
C VAL A 143 6.75 2.58 4.73
N ALA A 144 5.62 3.28 4.82
CA ALA A 144 5.18 4.24 3.80
C ALA A 144 4.28 5.33 4.41
N GLY A 145 3.75 6.23 3.57
CA GLY A 145 2.78 7.24 3.99
C GLY A 145 1.43 6.67 4.45
N ALA A 146 0.58 7.54 5.00
CA ALA A 146 -0.76 7.22 5.52
C ALA A 146 -1.82 6.88 4.45
N ALA A 147 -1.39 6.59 3.20
CA ALA A 147 -2.25 6.17 2.10
C ALA A 147 -3.44 7.11 1.87
N ASN A 148 -4.68 6.60 1.96
CA ASN A 148 -5.90 7.37 1.75
C ASN A 148 -6.14 8.47 2.81
N ARG A 149 -5.38 8.47 3.91
CA ARG A 149 -5.35 9.52 4.95
C ARG A 149 -4.13 10.44 4.83
N ARG A 150 -3.41 10.38 3.71
CA ARG A 150 -2.18 11.16 3.48
C ARG A 150 -2.40 12.65 3.71
N ASN A 151 -1.41 13.25 4.38
CA ASN A 151 -1.27 14.69 4.49
C ASN A 151 -0.71 15.27 3.18
N VAL A 152 -1.30 16.33 2.64
CA VAL A 152 -0.86 16.93 1.37
C VAL A 152 0.38 17.79 1.50
N LEU A 153 0.78 18.20 2.71
CA LEU A 153 1.92 19.07 3.02
C LEU A 153 3.22 18.30 3.26
N MET A 154 3.13 16.99 3.48
CA MET A 154 4.29 16.12 3.70
C MET A 154 4.14 14.77 3.03
N GLU A 155 5.26 14.16 2.69
CA GLU A 155 5.32 12.80 2.16
C GLU A 155 6.26 11.97 3.03
N VAL A 156 5.92 10.69 3.20
CA VAL A 156 6.82 9.70 3.80
C VAL A 156 7.40 8.88 2.67
N SER A 157 8.74 8.89 2.54
CA SER A 157 9.41 7.99 1.59
C SER A 157 9.13 6.54 1.97
N GLU A 158 8.92 5.71 0.96
CA GLU A 158 8.80 4.25 1.15
C GLU A 158 10.14 3.67 1.60
N ALA A 159 10.09 2.73 2.54
CA ALA A 159 11.23 1.94 2.99
C ALA A 159 10.80 0.50 3.28
N PHE A 160 11.75 -0.43 3.19
CA PHE A 160 11.53 -1.85 3.49
C PHE A 160 12.51 -2.32 4.55
N LEU A 161 12.02 -3.08 5.52
CA LEU A 161 12.80 -3.71 6.58
C LEU A 161 12.76 -5.22 6.36
N ALA A 162 13.92 -5.82 6.11
CA ALA A 162 14.02 -7.26 5.88
C ALA A 162 14.05 -8.05 7.20
N ASP A 163 13.67 -9.32 7.14
CA ASP A 163 13.97 -10.33 8.15
C ASP A 163 15.50 -10.56 8.21
N ASP A 164 16.18 -9.78 9.05
CA ASP A 164 17.59 -10.00 9.45
C ASP A 164 17.69 -10.55 10.89
N ARG A 165 16.55 -10.94 11.48
CA ARG A 165 16.38 -11.40 12.86
C ARG A 165 16.82 -10.41 13.94
N ALA A 166 17.10 -9.16 13.60
CA ALA A 166 17.48 -8.12 14.53
C ALA A 166 16.36 -7.08 14.69
N PHE A 167 16.43 -6.32 15.79
CA PHE A 167 15.59 -5.15 15.95
C PHE A 167 16.18 -3.98 15.15
N VAL A 168 15.32 -3.32 14.36
CA VAL A 168 15.68 -2.16 13.55
C VAL A 168 14.90 -0.95 14.03
N PRO A 169 15.54 0.19 14.33
CA PRO A 169 14.84 1.45 14.60
C PRO A 169 13.86 1.82 13.48
N LEU A 170 12.60 2.05 13.83
CA LEU A 170 11.59 2.48 12.87
C LEU A 170 11.70 3.99 12.65
N VAL A 171 12.22 4.37 11.48
CA VAL A 171 12.47 5.76 11.09
C VAL A 171 11.63 6.12 9.88
N LEU A 172 11.00 7.30 9.94
CA LEU A 172 10.25 7.86 8.83
C LEU A 172 11.10 8.93 8.14
N GLU A 173 11.29 8.81 6.83
CA GLU A 173 11.90 9.88 6.04
C GLU A 173 10.80 10.78 5.48
N LEU A 174 10.72 11.99 6.00
CA LEU A 174 9.72 12.99 5.69
C LEU A 174 10.25 13.98 4.63
N ARG A 175 9.44 14.22 3.59
CA ARG A 175 9.63 15.28 2.60
C ARG A 175 8.56 16.33 2.81
N ILE A 176 8.97 17.53 3.17
CA ILE A 176 8.05 18.65 3.42
C ILE A 176 7.95 19.50 2.16
N ARG A 177 6.73 19.83 1.74
CA ARG A 177 6.53 20.72 0.60
C ARG A 177 7.15 22.10 0.86
N ASP A 178 7.48 22.80 -0.22
CA ASP A 178 8.12 24.12 -0.11
C ASP A 178 7.12 25.20 0.33
N ASP A 179 5.85 25.03 -0.05
CA ASP A 179 4.69 25.87 0.27
C ASP A 179 4.01 25.50 1.60
N ALA A 180 4.54 24.51 2.35
CA ALA A 180 4.02 24.19 3.67
C ALA A 180 4.20 25.38 4.65
N PRO A 181 3.22 25.63 5.55
CA PRO A 181 3.32 26.66 6.57
C PRO A 181 4.58 26.54 7.42
N ARG A 182 5.03 27.66 7.99
CA ARG A 182 6.21 27.73 8.85
C ARG A 182 5.86 28.46 10.15
N PRO A 183 5.89 27.78 11.31
CA PRO A 183 6.19 26.36 11.51
C PRO A 183 5.12 25.39 10.97
N LEU A 184 5.50 24.14 10.69
CA LEU A 184 4.58 23.05 10.36
C LEU A 184 4.41 22.14 11.58
N ARG A 185 3.23 22.16 12.19
CA ARG A 185 2.86 21.24 13.27
C ARG A 185 2.29 19.94 12.68
N ILE A 186 2.80 18.79 13.12
CA ILE A 186 2.31 17.46 12.77
C ILE A 186 1.80 16.72 14.01
N GLU A 187 0.66 16.05 13.87
CA GLU A 187 0.01 15.25 14.91
C GLU A 187 -0.83 14.13 14.27
N GLY A 188 -1.23 13.14 15.08
CA GLY A 188 -2.03 12.01 14.60
C GLY A 188 -1.23 11.03 13.73
N GLU A 189 -1.89 10.44 12.74
CA GLU A 189 -1.30 9.47 11.83
C GLU A 189 -0.32 10.13 10.85
N ILE A 190 0.95 9.71 10.90
CA ILE A 190 2.01 10.25 10.04
C ILE A 190 2.55 9.23 9.05
N GLY A 191 2.27 7.94 9.23
CA GLY A 191 2.76 6.88 8.34
C GLY A 191 2.02 5.55 8.51
N CYS A 192 2.50 4.55 7.78
CA CYS A 192 2.00 3.20 7.73
C CYS A 192 3.16 2.22 7.89
N ILE A 193 2.98 1.17 8.69
CA ILE A 193 3.82 -0.03 8.63
C ILE A 193 2.94 -1.24 8.30
N ALA A 194 3.37 -2.10 7.40
CA ALA A 194 2.61 -3.30 7.03
C ALA A 194 3.54 -4.47 6.71
N PRO A 195 3.21 -5.70 7.15
CA PRO A 195 3.93 -6.89 6.72
C PRO A 195 3.64 -7.20 5.25
N VAL A 196 4.69 -7.60 4.55
CA VAL A 196 4.65 -8.05 3.16
C VAL A 196 5.43 -9.35 3.02
N CYS A 197 5.05 -10.14 2.01
CA CYS A 197 5.68 -11.43 1.74
C CYS A 197 6.67 -11.27 0.58
N PRO A 198 7.99 -11.42 0.77
CA PRO A 198 8.91 -11.69 -0.33
C PRO A 198 8.59 -13.05 -0.96
N ASP A 199 9.33 -13.42 -2.02
CA ASP A 199 9.23 -14.72 -2.72
C ASP A 199 8.04 -14.80 -3.68
N VAL A 200 7.75 -13.68 -4.34
CA VAL A 200 6.74 -13.59 -5.39
C VAL A 200 7.43 -13.58 -6.76
N GLN A 201 7.03 -14.50 -7.63
CA GLN A 201 7.42 -14.52 -9.04
C GLN A 201 6.30 -13.93 -9.88
N ILE A 202 6.64 -12.92 -10.69
CA ILE A 202 5.67 -12.28 -11.59
C ILE A 202 6.08 -12.58 -13.02
N GLU A 203 5.18 -13.22 -13.76
CA GLU A 203 5.36 -13.57 -15.16
C GLU A 203 4.37 -12.79 -16.03
N THR A 204 4.87 -12.19 -17.11
CA THR A 204 4.03 -11.50 -18.08
C THR A 204 3.58 -12.48 -19.16
N CYS A 205 2.29 -12.48 -19.48
CA CYS A 205 1.73 -13.24 -20.60
C CYS A 205 0.65 -12.44 -21.33
N SER A 206 0.31 -12.89 -22.52
CA SER A 206 -0.78 -12.35 -23.32
C SER A 206 -2.14 -12.88 -22.85
N LEU A 207 -3.22 -12.19 -23.24
CA LEU A 207 -4.58 -12.67 -22.98
C LEU A 207 -4.88 -14.04 -23.64
N ALA A 208 -4.24 -14.36 -24.77
CA ALA A 208 -4.42 -15.63 -25.46
C ALA A 208 -3.81 -16.81 -24.70
N GLU A 209 -2.75 -16.58 -23.91
CA GLU A 209 -2.12 -17.59 -23.04
C GLU A 209 -2.85 -17.75 -21.70
N ALA A 210 -3.77 -16.84 -21.38
CA ALA A 210 -4.57 -16.87 -20.16
C ALA A 210 -6.06 -16.54 -20.43
N PRO A 211 -6.74 -17.29 -21.33
CA PRO A 211 -8.10 -16.98 -21.77
C PRO A 211 -9.13 -16.99 -20.62
N GLU A 212 -8.90 -17.77 -19.55
CA GLU A 212 -9.75 -17.81 -18.37
C GLU A 212 -9.88 -16.45 -17.67
N VAL A 213 -8.87 -15.58 -17.80
CA VAL A 213 -8.89 -14.22 -17.23
C VAL A 213 -9.87 -13.33 -17.99
N GLY A 214 -9.85 -13.39 -19.32
CA GLY A 214 -10.78 -12.64 -20.17
C GLY A 214 -12.23 -13.13 -20.03
N GLN A 215 -12.42 -14.45 -19.89
CA GLN A 215 -13.73 -15.05 -19.62
C GLN A 215 -14.30 -14.61 -18.27
N ALA A 216 -13.50 -14.64 -17.21
CA ALA A 216 -13.93 -14.17 -15.89
C ALA A 216 -14.28 -12.68 -15.89
N HIS A 217 -13.51 -11.86 -16.61
CA HIS A 217 -13.83 -10.44 -16.81
C HIS A 217 -15.18 -10.25 -17.52
N ALA A 218 -15.42 -10.97 -18.61
CA ALA A 218 -16.68 -10.92 -19.33
C ALA A 218 -17.87 -11.39 -18.48
N ALA A 219 -17.70 -12.47 -17.72
CA ALA A 219 -18.70 -12.97 -16.78
C ALA A 219 -18.99 -11.96 -15.65
N PHE A 220 -17.99 -11.21 -15.20
CA PHE A 220 -18.19 -10.16 -14.19
C PHE A 220 -18.96 -8.96 -14.76
N TYR A 221 -18.60 -8.49 -15.94
CA TYR A 221 -19.24 -7.35 -16.62
C TYR A 221 -20.24 -7.83 -17.68
N ASP A 222 -21.16 -8.71 -17.27
CA ASP A 222 -22.25 -9.21 -18.10
C ASP A 222 -23.36 -8.16 -18.31
N ALA A 223 -24.32 -8.46 -19.18
CA ALA A 223 -25.47 -7.59 -19.45
C ALA A 223 -26.27 -7.25 -18.17
N ARG A 224 -26.38 -8.21 -17.25
CA ARG A 224 -27.08 -8.02 -15.97
C ARG A 224 -26.41 -6.96 -15.11
N TYR A 225 -25.08 -6.98 -15.00
CA TYR A 225 -24.33 -5.97 -14.25
C TYR A 225 -24.66 -4.55 -14.73
N PHE A 226 -24.71 -4.33 -16.05
CA PHE A 226 -25.03 -3.02 -16.62
C PHE A 226 -26.50 -2.64 -16.45
N ALA A 227 -27.43 -3.59 -16.52
CA ALA A 227 -28.84 -3.36 -16.26
C ALA A 227 -29.08 -2.91 -14.81
N GLU A 228 -28.50 -3.61 -13.83
CA GLU A 228 -28.58 -3.25 -12.40
C GLU A 228 -27.97 -1.85 -12.15
N LYS A 229 -26.83 -1.55 -12.77
CA LYS A 229 -26.20 -0.21 -12.65
C LYS A 229 -27.05 0.90 -13.24
N LYS A 230 -27.73 0.66 -14.36
CA LYS A 230 -28.64 1.63 -14.98
C LYS A 230 -29.88 1.90 -14.10
N ALA A 231 -30.33 0.90 -13.34
CA ALA A 231 -31.42 1.02 -12.39
C ALA A 231 -31.02 1.74 -11.07
N GLY A 232 -29.75 2.10 -10.90
CA GLY A 232 -29.25 2.76 -9.68
C GLY A 232 -28.95 1.79 -8.53
N GLU A 233 -28.99 0.47 -8.77
CA GLU A 233 -28.76 -0.52 -7.74
C GLU A 233 -27.27 -0.72 -7.40
N VAL A 234 -26.99 -0.98 -6.13
CA VAL A 234 -25.67 -1.41 -5.68
C VAL A 234 -25.53 -2.91 -5.94
N THR A 235 -24.87 -3.29 -7.04
CA THR A 235 -24.81 -4.69 -7.50
C THR A 235 -24.23 -5.66 -6.47
N ARG A 236 -23.27 -5.25 -5.62
CA ARG A 236 -22.51 -6.09 -4.66
C ARG A 236 -21.88 -7.34 -5.29
N LYS A 237 -21.73 -7.40 -6.62
CA LYS A 237 -21.24 -8.59 -7.36
C LYS A 237 -19.86 -9.04 -6.90
N TYR A 238 -18.94 -8.09 -6.68
CA TYR A 238 -17.61 -8.36 -6.12
C TYR A 238 -17.67 -9.05 -4.75
N ARG A 239 -18.48 -8.56 -3.81
CA ARG A 239 -18.60 -9.16 -2.47
C ARG A 239 -19.11 -10.60 -2.53
N ARG A 240 -20.11 -10.85 -3.37
CA ARG A 240 -20.63 -12.21 -3.60
C ARG A 240 -19.57 -13.14 -4.19
N LEU A 241 -18.77 -12.64 -5.13
CA LEU A 241 -17.70 -13.41 -5.76
C LEU A 241 -16.62 -13.81 -4.74
N VAL A 242 -16.16 -12.86 -3.92
CA VAL A 242 -15.14 -13.12 -2.89
C VAL A 242 -15.68 -14.01 -1.76
N GLY A 243 -16.93 -13.82 -1.34
CA GLY A 243 -17.56 -14.64 -0.30
C GLY A 243 -17.64 -16.13 -0.68
N LYS A 244 -18.12 -16.43 -1.89
CA LYS A 244 -18.21 -17.81 -2.40
C LYS A 244 -16.86 -18.52 -2.48
N ALA A 245 -15.80 -17.80 -2.82
CA ALA A 245 -14.46 -18.36 -2.88
C ALA A 245 -13.90 -18.70 -1.50
N GLY A 246 -14.32 -17.99 -0.45
CA GLY A 246 -13.99 -18.32 0.94
C GLY A 246 -14.64 -19.63 1.40
N GLU A 247 -15.93 -19.80 1.13
CA GLU A 247 -16.73 -20.96 1.58
C GLU A 247 -16.26 -22.28 0.94
N GLY A 248 -15.97 -22.28 -0.37
CA GLY A 248 -15.54 -23.50 -1.09
C GLY A 248 -14.16 -24.04 -0.70
N SER A 249 -13.38 -23.30 0.11
CA SER A 249 -12.09 -23.75 0.64
C SER A 249 -12.16 -24.37 2.04
N GLY A 250 -13.30 -24.22 2.73
CA GLY A 250 -13.51 -24.74 4.09
C GLY A 250 -14.19 -26.12 4.17
N GLU A 251 -15.00 -26.50 3.17
CA GLU A 251 -15.89 -27.67 3.25
C GLU A 251 -15.29 -29.01 2.79
N ARG A 252 -14.04 -29.05 2.29
CA ARG A 252 -13.34 -30.33 1.99
C ARG A 252 -12.38 -30.78 3.10
N ALA A 253 -12.49 -30.23 4.30
CA ALA A 253 -11.70 -30.59 5.47
C ALA A 253 -12.50 -31.39 6.53
N GLY A 254 -13.49 -32.17 6.09
CA GLY A 254 -14.28 -33.07 6.94
C GLY A 254 -14.22 -34.51 6.45
N GLU A 255 -13.69 -35.38 7.30
CA GLU A 255 -13.76 -36.85 7.25
C GLU A 255 -12.83 -37.58 6.26
N GLY A 256 -11.53 -37.39 6.45
CA GLY A 256 -10.48 -38.29 5.94
C GLY A 256 -9.21 -38.11 6.76
N SER A 257 -8.85 -39.14 7.53
CA SER A 257 -7.64 -39.29 8.34
C SER A 257 -6.45 -38.38 8.03
N GLY A 258 -6.06 -37.55 9.01
CA GLY A 258 -4.66 -37.49 9.47
C GLY A 258 -3.61 -36.73 8.66
N GLU A 259 -3.95 -36.00 7.58
CA GLU A 259 -3.03 -35.03 6.99
C GLU A 259 -3.54 -33.60 7.27
N ARG A 260 -2.88 -32.94 8.22
CA ARG A 260 -3.03 -31.50 8.42
C ARG A 260 -2.77 -30.83 7.06
N ALA A 261 -3.68 -29.98 6.62
CA ALA A 261 -3.43 -28.97 5.59
C ALA A 261 -2.46 -27.87 6.10
N GLY A 262 -1.33 -28.31 6.64
CA GLY A 262 -0.14 -27.50 6.82
C GLY A 262 0.69 -27.59 5.55
N GLU A 263 1.29 -26.46 5.16
CA GLU A 263 2.51 -26.47 4.33
C GLU A 263 2.38 -27.16 2.95
N GLY A 264 1.68 -26.54 2.01
CA GLY A 264 1.79 -26.92 0.59
C GLY A 264 1.43 -25.73 -0.29
N SER A 265 2.32 -25.07 -1.02
CA SER A 265 3.62 -25.46 -1.56
C SER A 265 4.75 -24.59 -1.01
N GLY A 266 5.89 -25.18 -0.61
CA GLY A 266 7.11 -24.44 -0.27
C GLY A 266 7.79 -23.71 -1.44
N GLY A 267 7.09 -23.49 -2.55
CA GLY A 267 7.55 -22.76 -3.72
C GLY A 267 7.09 -21.29 -3.70
N PRO A 268 7.75 -20.41 -4.47
CA PRO A 268 7.38 -19.00 -4.57
C PRO A 268 5.97 -18.84 -5.13
N ALA A 269 5.26 -17.80 -4.65
CA ALA A 269 3.93 -17.49 -5.16
C ALA A 269 4.04 -16.98 -6.60
N ARG A 270 3.39 -17.68 -7.54
CA ARG A 270 3.39 -17.31 -8.97
C ARG A 270 2.22 -16.43 -9.31
N VAL A 271 2.52 -15.26 -9.84
CA VAL A 271 1.56 -14.23 -10.25
C VAL A 271 1.68 -14.03 -11.75
N ARG A 272 0.55 -13.99 -12.45
CA ARG A 272 0.54 -13.68 -13.88
C ARG A 272 0.04 -12.27 -14.09
N LEU A 273 0.83 -11.48 -14.80
CA LEU A 273 0.44 -10.21 -15.38
C LEU A 273 -0.05 -10.47 -16.80
N VAL A 274 -1.36 -10.38 -17.03
CA VAL A 274 -1.98 -10.65 -18.34
C VAL A 274 -2.19 -9.34 -19.08
N VAL A 275 -1.48 -9.15 -20.18
CA VAL A 275 -1.53 -7.91 -20.97
C VAL A 275 -2.65 -7.99 -22.00
N ALA A 276 -3.54 -6.98 -22.00
CA ALA A 276 -4.63 -6.85 -22.97
C ALA A 276 -4.49 -5.58 -23.83
N GLY A 277 -3.63 -4.62 -23.46
CA GLY A 277 -3.44 -3.35 -24.17
C GLY A 277 -2.10 -3.21 -24.90
N PRO A 278 -1.79 -1.99 -25.38
CA PRO A 278 -0.59 -1.70 -26.16
C PRO A 278 0.69 -1.66 -25.31
N ALA A 279 0.59 -1.37 -24.02
CA ALA A 279 1.75 -1.26 -23.12
C ALA A 279 1.62 -2.25 -21.96
N ALA A 280 2.66 -3.07 -21.76
CA ALA A 280 2.77 -3.93 -20.60
C ALA A 280 3.18 -3.10 -19.37
N PRO A 281 2.54 -3.31 -18.21
CA PRO A 281 3.06 -2.80 -16.95
C PRO A 281 4.49 -3.31 -16.67
N GLU A 282 5.27 -2.52 -15.95
CA GLU A 282 6.65 -2.81 -15.59
C GLU A 282 6.70 -3.73 -14.36
N ILE A 283 7.58 -4.74 -14.35
CA ILE A 283 7.85 -5.52 -13.14
C ILE A 283 9.06 -4.89 -12.45
N ALA A 284 8.84 -4.37 -11.24
CA ALA A 284 9.88 -3.72 -10.44
C ALA A 284 10.21 -4.57 -9.22
N GLU A 285 11.50 -4.86 -9.04
CA GLU A 285 12.03 -5.51 -7.85
C GLU A 285 12.44 -4.48 -6.80
N ILE A 286 12.21 -4.81 -5.54
CA ILE A 286 12.69 -4.03 -4.40
C ILE A 286 14.05 -4.60 -4.03
N THR A 287 15.09 -3.81 -4.29
CA THR A 287 16.49 -4.24 -4.17
C THR A 287 17.19 -3.68 -2.94
N GLU A 288 16.62 -2.68 -2.27
CA GLU A 288 17.22 -2.01 -1.12
C GLU A 288 16.34 -2.16 0.12
N VAL A 289 16.99 -2.43 1.25
CA VAL A 289 16.33 -2.58 2.55
C VAL A 289 17.12 -1.87 3.65
N THR A 290 16.42 -1.37 4.65
CA THR A 290 17.02 -0.88 5.90
C THR A 290 17.14 -2.06 6.87
N THR A 291 18.28 -2.16 7.54
CA THR A 291 18.65 -3.29 8.42
C THR A 291 19.18 -2.79 9.77
N ALA A 292 19.49 -3.70 10.68
CA ALA A 292 20.15 -3.33 11.93
C ALA A 292 21.57 -2.74 11.75
N ALA A 293 22.13 -2.78 10.53
CA ALA A 293 23.44 -2.20 10.26
C ALA A 293 23.44 -0.66 10.25
N GLY A 294 22.33 -0.01 9.87
CA GLY A 294 22.25 1.44 9.84
C GLY A 294 21.01 2.02 9.15
N PRO A 295 20.88 3.37 9.19
CA PRO A 295 19.74 4.10 8.62
C PRO A 295 19.74 4.19 7.09
N GLU A 296 20.89 3.98 6.45
CA GLU A 296 20.95 3.97 4.99
C GLU A 296 20.48 2.61 4.46
N PRO A 297 19.56 2.60 3.47
CA PRO A 297 19.22 1.38 2.77
C PRO A 297 20.47 0.74 2.16
N VAL A 298 20.54 -0.58 2.22
CA VAL A 298 21.60 -1.37 1.62
C VAL A 298 20.99 -2.34 0.60
N PRO A 299 21.74 -2.73 -0.44
CA PRO A 299 21.30 -3.79 -1.34
C PRO A 299 20.97 -5.06 -0.54
N PHE A 300 19.79 -5.63 -0.75
CA PHE A 300 19.39 -6.87 -0.11
C PHE A 300 20.26 -8.03 -0.63
N ARG A 301 20.96 -8.71 0.27
CA ARG A 301 21.87 -9.83 -0.05
C ARG A 301 21.32 -11.21 0.30
N GLY A 302 20.06 -11.32 0.75
CA GLY A 302 19.48 -12.57 1.28
C GLY A 302 19.07 -13.62 0.23
N GLY A 303 19.82 -13.76 -0.87
CA GLY A 303 19.67 -14.85 -1.83
C GLY A 303 18.43 -14.74 -2.73
N ALA A 304 17.71 -15.86 -2.91
CA ALA A 304 16.58 -15.98 -3.85
C ALA A 304 15.32 -15.19 -3.44
N ARG A 305 15.32 -14.59 -2.25
CA ARG A 305 14.14 -13.92 -1.72
C ARG A 305 13.97 -12.51 -2.29
N ARG A 306 13.02 -12.36 -3.20
CA ARG A 306 12.76 -11.09 -3.90
C ARG A 306 11.35 -10.62 -3.65
N LEU A 307 11.21 -9.34 -3.34
CA LEU A 307 9.91 -8.67 -3.38
C LEU A 307 9.77 -8.00 -4.74
N ALA A 308 8.80 -8.46 -5.52
CA ALA A 308 8.47 -7.90 -6.83
C ALA A 308 7.10 -7.23 -6.79
N SER A 309 6.93 -6.21 -7.61
CA SER A 309 5.68 -5.48 -7.77
C SER A 309 5.44 -5.14 -9.23
N ILE A 310 4.19 -4.90 -9.60
CA ILE A 310 3.83 -4.43 -10.95
C ILE A 310 3.62 -2.91 -10.86
N VAL A 311 4.36 -2.15 -11.64
CA VAL A 311 4.22 -0.70 -11.79
C VAL A 311 3.38 -0.42 -13.03
N VAL A 312 2.17 0.07 -12.79
CA VAL A 312 1.27 0.51 -13.84
C VAL A 312 1.56 1.97 -14.15
N ARG A 313 1.88 2.27 -15.40
CA ARG A 313 2.06 3.62 -15.92
C ARG A 313 0.87 4.06 -16.73
N ASN A 314 0.63 5.36 -16.78
CA ASN A 314 -0.48 5.93 -17.52
C ASN A 314 -0.25 5.76 -19.03
N ALA A 315 -1.16 5.06 -19.70
CA ALA A 315 -1.10 4.86 -21.15
C ALA A 315 -1.80 5.96 -21.95
N VAL A 316 -2.71 6.71 -21.32
CA VAL A 316 -3.49 7.76 -22.00
C VAL A 316 -3.31 9.05 -21.22
N PRO A 317 -2.54 10.03 -21.72
CA PRO A 317 -2.42 11.33 -21.07
C PRO A 317 -3.81 11.98 -20.95
N PHE A 318 -4.06 12.67 -19.84
CA PHE A 318 -5.35 13.29 -19.59
C PHE A 318 -5.24 14.53 -18.70
N ARG A 319 -6.27 15.36 -18.81
CA ARG A 319 -6.57 16.45 -17.89
C ARG A 319 -7.87 16.16 -17.14
N ALA A 320 -7.92 16.44 -15.85
CA ALA A 320 -9.15 16.32 -15.07
C ALA A 320 -9.41 17.58 -14.24
N THR A 321 -10.68 17.96 -14.12
CA THR A 321 -11.13 19.12 -13.34
C THR A 321 -12.35 18.75 -12.52
N PHE A 322 -12.33 19.08 -11.23
CA PHE A 322 -13.48 18.99 -10.35
C PHE A 322 -13.92 20.40 -9.94
N ASP A 323 -15.14 20.80 -10.27
CA ASP A 323 -15.67 22.15 -10.01
C ASP A 323 -16.37 22.28 -8.64
N GLY A 324 -16.35 21.22 -7.82
CA GLY A 324 -17.13 21.11 -6.58
C GLY A 324 -18.40 20.28 -6.73
N HIS A 325 -18.82 19.99 -7.96
CA HIS A 325 -19.98 19.16 -8.27
C HIS A 325 -19.70 18.14 -9.38
N THR A 326 -19.17 18.58 -10.52
CA THR A 326 -18.88 17.76 -11.69
C THR A 326 -17.40 17.48 -11.79
N LEU A 327 -17.07 16.21 -12.04
CA LEU A 327 -15.73 15.80 -12.43
C LEU A 327 -15.69 15.55 -13.94
N ALA A 328 -14.95 16.40 -14.66
CA ALA A 328 -14.67 16.22 -16.09
C ALA A 328 -13.29 15.61 -16.28
N VAL A 329 -13.20 14.56 -17.10
CA VAL A 329 -11.94 13.94 -17.51
C VAL A 329 -11.83 14.05 -19.03
N ALA A 330 -10.79 14.73 -19.49
CA ALA A 330 -10.49 14.98 -20.90
C ALA A 330 -9.23 14.18 -21.29
N PRO A 331 -9.40 12.95 -21.83
CA PRO A 331 -8.28 12.16 -22.31
C PRO A 331 -7.83 12.59 -23.71
N GLU A 332 -6.58 12.31 -24.04
CA GLU A 332 -6.11 12.43 -25.42
C GLU A 332 -6.78 11.37 -26.31
N ALA A 333 -7.70 11.82 -27.17
CA ALA A 333 -8.58 10.93 -27.94
C ALA A 333 -7.83 9.96 -28.88
N PRO A 334 -6.79 10.37 -29.63
CA PRO A 334 -6.00 9.43 -30.45
C PRO A 334 -5.43 8.26 -29.63
N ARG A 335 -4.79 8.56 -28.49
CA ARG A 335 -4.21 7.55 -27.60
C ARG A 335 -5.26 6.60 -27.01
N LEU A 336 -6.41 7.15 -26.62
CA LEU A 336 -7.52 6.32 -26.14
C LEU A 336 -8.02 5.37 -27.24
N GLY A 337 -8.16 5.87 -28.48
CA GLY A 337 -8.60 5.08 -29.63
C GLY A 337 -7.62 3.96 -29.99
N GLU A 338 -6.32 4.27 -30.04
CA GLU A 338 -5.26 3.29 -30.32
C GLU A 338 -5.29 2.13 -29.32
N GLY A 339 -5.39 2.45 -28.04
CA GLY A 339 -5.40 1.42 -27.00
C GLY A 339 -6.73 0.67 -26.88
N ALA A 340 -7.88 1.32 -27.14
CA ALA A 340 -9.16 0.62 -27.27
C ALA A 340 -9.11 -0.43 -28.40
N ALA A 341 -8.57 -0.05 -29.56
CA ALA A 341 -8.41 -0.97 -30.69
C ALA A 341 -7.40 -2.09 -30.37
N ALA A 342 -6.35 -1.83 -29.58
CA ALA A 342 -5.42 -2.86 -29.13
C ALA A 342 -6.09 -3.89 -28.20
N VAL A 343 -6.95 -3.44 -27.29
CA VAL A 343 -7.76 -4.31 -26.42
C VAL A 343 -8.69 -5.17 -27.24
N GLU A 344 -9.42 -4.59 -28.19
CA GLU A 344 -10.31 -5.35 -29.07
C GLU A 344 -9.53 -6.41 -29.85
N ARG A 345 -8.38 -6.08 -30.43
CA ARG A 345 -7.51 -7.05 -31.11
C ARG A 345 -7.02 -8.16 -30.18
N ALA A 346 -6.67 -7.84 -28.92
CA ALA A 346 -6.22 -8.84 -27.96
C ALA A 346 -7.34 -9.84 -27.61
N PHE A 347 -8.56 -9.35 -27.39
CA PHE A 347 -9.73 -10.20 -27.15
C PHE A 347 -10.13 -10.98 -28.40
N ALA A 348 -10.10 -10.37 -29.59
CA ALA A 348 -10.44 -11.05 -30.84
C ALA A 348 -9.48 -12.21 -31.12
N ARG A 349 -8.17 -12.03 -30.88
CA ARG A 349 -7.19 -13.13 -30.97
C ARG A 349 -7.45 -14.24 -29.96
N ALA A 350 -7.89 -13.93 -28.74
CA ALA A 350 -8.10 -14.92 -27.69
C ALA A 350 -9.44 -15.67 -27.82
N PHE A 351 -10.49 -15.03 -28.34
CA PHE A 351 -11.86 -15.57 -28.28
C PHE A 351 -12.66 -15.49 -29.59
N GLY A 352 -12.15 -14.80 -30.61
CA GLY A 352 -12.84 -14.56 -31.88
C GLY A 352 -13.94 -13.49 -31.82
N GLU A 353 -14.31 -12.97 -32.99
CA GLU A 353 -15.25 -11.84 -33.12
C GLU A 353 -16.65 -12.09 -32.53
N GLY A 354 -17.14 -13.35 -32.60
CA GLY A 354 -18.44 -13.72 -32.03
C GLY A 354 -18.51 -13.50 -30.51
N PHE A 355 -17.40 -13.75 -29.80
CA PHE A 355 -17.32 -13.48 -28.37
C PHE A 355 -17.39 -11.99 -28.07
N LEU A 356 -16.71 -11.15 -28.87
CA LEU A 356 -16.72 -9.70 -28.69
C LEU A 356 -18.12 -9.13 -28.90
N ALA A 357 -18.81 -9.59 -29.95
CA ALA A 357 -20.19 -9.21 -30.24
C ALA A 357 -21.13 -9.55 -29.08
N ALA A 358 -20.97 -10.72 -28.44
CA ALA A 358 -21.78 -11.13 -27.30
C ALA A 358 -21.44 -10.39 -26.00
N ASN A 359 -20.21 -9.88 -25.84
CA ASN A 359 -19.69 -9.32 -24.59
C ASN A 359 -19.29 -7.84 -24.68
N ARG A 360 -19.95 -7.05 -25.52
CA ARG A 360 -19.62 -5.64 -25.76
C ARG A 360 -19.53 -4.79 -24.49
N GLY A 361 -20.37 -5.05 -23.49
CA GLY A 361 -20.34 -4.34 -22.21
C GLY A 361 -19.01 -4.55 -21.45
N ALA A 362 -18.51 -5.78 -21.43
CA ALA A 362 -17.25 -6.10 -20.77
C ALA A 362 -16.04 -5.45 -21.46
N LEU A 363 -16.04 -5.42 -22.80
CA LEU A 363 -15.02 -4.68 -23.55
C LEU A 363 -15.13 -3.18 -23.29
N TRP A 364 -16.34 -2.62 -23.35
CA TRP A 364 -16.58 -1.21 -23.09
C TRP A 364 -16.07 -0.75 -21.73
N TYR A 365 -16.16 -1.61 -20.71
CA TYR A 365 -15.56 -1.33 -19.41
C TYR A 365 -14.06 -1.01 -19.52
N LEU A 366 -13.30 -1.78 -20.31
CA LEU A 366 -11.85 -1.61 -20.50
C LEU A 366 -11.53 -0.52 -21.52
N THR A 367 -12.17 -0.50 -22.68
CA THR A 367 -11.85 0.41 -23.79
C THR A 367 -12.17 1.87 -23.48
N LYS A 368 -13.10 2.13 -22.55
CA LYS A 368 -13.31 3.49 -22.04
C LYS A 368 -12.15 4.04 -21.24
N TYR A 369 -11.35 3.18 -20.61
CA TYR A 369 -10.19 3.45 -19.75
C TYR A 369 -10.50 4.32 -18.51
N PHE A 370 -11.22 5.44 -18.66
CA PHE A 370 -11.69 6.33 -17.60
C PHE A 370 -13.15 6.05 -17.22
N THR A 371 -13.49 6.22 -15.94
CA THR A 371 -14.89 6.22 -15.48
C THR A 371 -15.05 7.19 -14.32
N PRO A 372 -15.63 8.39 -14.55
CA PRO A 372 -15.98 9.33 -13.49
C PRO A 372 -16.97 8.72 -12.50
N HIS A 373 -16.84 9.07 -11.22
CA HIS A 373 -17.89 8.80 -10.25
C HIS A 373 -19.10 9.72 -10.48
N PRO A 374 -20.28 9.38 -9.94
CA PRO A 374 -21.44 10.26 -10.00
C PRO A 374 -21.19 11.64 -9.36
N PRO A 375 -21.99 12.66 -9.71
CA PRO A 375 -21.83 14.03 -9.25
C PRO A 375 -21.68 14.17 -7.73
N GLY A 376 -20.95 15.21 -7.32
CA GLY A 376 -20.57 15.51 -5.95
C GLY A 376 -19.32 14.76 -5.46
N GLU A 377 -18.79 13.81 -6.22
CA GLU A 377 -17.57 13.10 -5.85
C GLU A 377 -16.35 13.50 -6.70
N PRO A 378 -15.22 13.83 -6.06
CA PRO A 378 -13.99 14.21 -6.75
C PRO A 378 -13.20 12.98 -7.26
N HIS A 379 -13.87 11.88 -7.59
CA HIS A 379 -13.23 10.59 -7.84
C HIS A 379 -13.49 10.04 -9.25
N PHE A 380 -12.52 9.33 -9.80
CA PHE A 380 -12.70 8.56 -11.04
C PHE A 380 -11.78 7.35 -11.09
N PHE A 381 -12.14 6.37 -11.90
CA PHE A 381 -11.29 5.22 -12.19
C PHE A 381 -10.44 5.48 -13.43
N VAL A 382 -9.18 5.04 -13.37
CA VAL A 382 -8.37 4.65 -14.52
C VAL A 382 -8.25 3.13 -14.52
N LYS A 383 -8.49 2.49 -15.65
CA LYS A 383 -8.56 1.03 -15.80
C LYS A 383 -7.41 0.56 -16.69
N PRO A 384 -6.32 0.07 -16.10
CA PRO A 384 -5.20 -0.43 -16.88
C PRO A 384 -5.66 -1.53 -17.83
N TRP A 385 -5.11 -1.55 -19.05
CA TRP A 385 -5.38 -2.60 -20.03
C TRP A 385 -4.53 -3.85 -19.75
N ALA A 386 -4.54 -4.27 -18.51
CA ALA A 386 -3.86 -5.46 -18.02
C ALA A 386 -4.63 -6.01 -16.81
N PHE A 387 -4.40 -7.27 -16.53
CA PHE A 387 -4.97 -7.97 -15.40
C PHE A 387 -3.87 -8.56 -14.53
N THR A 388 -4.16 -8.71 -13.25
CA THR A 388 -3.30 -9.42 -12.31
C THR A 388 -4.03 -10.65 -11.82
N ARG A 389 -3.42 -11.83 -11.98
CA ARG A 389 -3.91 -13.08 -11.40
C ARG A 389 -2.92 -13.57 -10.34
N THR A 390 -3.39 -13.66 -9.10
CA THR A 390 -2.64 -14.24 -7.98
C THR A 390 -3.10 -15.68 -7.69
N PRO A 391 -2.32 -16.47 -6.93
CA PRO A 391 -2.75 -17.80 -6.48
C PRO A 391 -3.97 -17.72 -5.55
N PRO A 392 -4.77 -18.79 -5.40
CA PRO A 392 -5.81 -18.86 -4.39
C PRO A 392 -5.29 -18.49 -3.00
N GLY A 393 -6.04 -17.69 -2.26
CA GLY A 393 -5.62 -17.21 -0.92
C GLY A 393 -4.83 -15.91 -0.95
N TRP A 394 -4.54 -15.36 -2.13
CA TRP A 394 -3.83 -14.10 -2.31
C TRP A 394 -4.74 -12.98 -2.78
N SER A 395 -4.27 -11.76 -2.57
CA SER A 395 -4.83 -10.52 -3.06
C SER A 395 -3.72 -9.69 -3.70
N SER A 396 -4.09 -8.56 -4.28
CA SER A 396 -3.18 -7.51 -4.69
C SER A 396 -3.48 -6.23 -3.91
N LEU A 397 -2.48 -5.74 -3.19
CA LEU A 397 -2.47 -4.37 -2.68
C LEU A 397 -2.22 -3.43 -3.85
N LEU A 398 -3.17 -2.55 -4.11
CA LEU A 398 -3.07 -1.49 -5.09
C LEU A 398 -2.64 -0.24 -4.33
N ASP A 399 -1.39 0.18 -4.44
CA ASP A 399 -0.92 1.42 -3.79
C ASP A 399 -0.74 2.51 -4.83
N GLY A 400 -1.53 3.58 -4.69
CA GLY A 400 -1.56 4.66 -5.66
C GLY A 400 -0.39 5.62 -5.54
N VAL A 401 0.01 6.17 -6.68
CA VAL A 401 0.97 7.27 -6.74
C VAL A 401 0.21 8.59 -6.73
N HIS A 402 0.75 9.56 -6.02
CA HIS A 402 0.18 10.89 -5.92
C HIS A 402 0.94 11.89 -6.78
N GLY A 403 0.27 12.99 -7.12
CA GLY A 403 0.86 14.06 -7.89
C GLY A 403 0.37 15.43 -7.43
N ASP A 404 0.60 16.42 -8.27
CA ASP A 404 0.21 17.79 -7.96
C ASP A 404 -1.30 17.97 -8.07
N GLY A 405 -1.98 18.05 -6.92
CA GLY A 405 -3.42 18.25 -6.84
C GLY A 405 -4.27 16.98 -6.92
N TYR A 406 -3.67 15.79 -6.85
CA TYR A 406 -4.41 14.52 -6.80
C TYR A 406 -3.69 13.44 -5.99
N ASP A 407 -4.48 12.47 -5.53
CA ASP A 407 -4.03 11.21 -4.98
C ASP A 407 -4.61 10.06 -5.82
N VAL A 408 -3.86 8.97 -5.98
CA VAL A 408 -4.45 7.67 -6.33
C VAL A 408 -4.64 6.88 -5.04
N MET A 409 -5.85 6.41 -4.81
CA MET A 409 -6.24 5.76 -3.57
C MET A 409 -5.68 4.33 -3.50
N ARG A 410 -5.32 3.92 -2.29
CA ARG A 410 -4.99 2.55 -1.94
C ARG A 410 -6.23 1.67 -1.92
N GLY A 411 -6.12 0.46 -2.48
CA GLY A 411 -7.13 -0.59 -2.43
C GLY A 411 -6.51 -1.97 -2.22
N VAL A 412 -7.32 -2.95 -1.86
CA VAL A 412 -6.94 -4.37 -1.88
C VAL A 412 -7.94 -5.15 -2.71
N VAL A 413 -7.47 -5.91 -3.70
CA VAL A 413 -8.32 -6.67 -4.60
C VAL A 413 -7.99 -8.15 -4.51
N ALA A 414 -9.00 -9.01 -4.35
CA ALA A 414 -8.87 -10.46 -4.41
C ALA A 414 -8.63 -10.92 -5.85
N THR A 415 -7.40 -10.76 -6.32
CA THR A 415 -6.94 -11.04 -7.68
C THR A 415 -6.76 -12.52 -7.99
N ASP A 416 -7.16 -13.41 -7.09
CA ASP A 416 -7.36 -14.82 -7.35
C ASP A 416 -8.74 -15.10 -7.97
N VAL A 417 -9.70 -14.18 -7.82
CA VAL A 417 -11.07 -14.30 -8.36
C VAL A 417 -11.51 -13.10 -9.21
N PHE A 418 -10.96 -11.90 -8.98
CA PHE A 418 -11.28 -10.69 -9.73
C PHE A 418 -9.99 -10.01 -10.20
N PHE A 419 -9.70 -10.10 -11.50
CA PHE A 419 -8.35 -9.85 -12.02
C PHE A 419 -8.06 -8.39 -12.39
N ALA A 420 -9.05 -7.50 -12.39
CA ALA A 420 -8.85 -6.10 -12.76
C ALA A 420 -8.30 -5.28 -11.57
N THR A 421 -7.32 -4.41 -11.84
CA THR A 421 -6.62 -3.61 -10.84
C THR A 421 -6.75 -2.11 -11.13
N PRO A 422 -7.95 -1.53 -10.97
CA PRO A 422 -8.19 -0.12 -11.31
C PRO A 422 -7.46 0.83 -10.35
N ALA A 423 -6.94 1.93 -10.88
CA ALA A 423 -6.46 3.06 -10.10
C ALA A 423 -7.63 4.03 -9.82
N VAL A 424 -7.87 4.35 -8.55
CA VAL A 424 -8.95 5.27 -8.16
C VAL A 424 -8.33 6.63 -7.85
N PHE A 425 -8.61 7.63 -8.65
CA PHE A 425 -8.13 8.98 -8.41
C PHE A 425 -9.04 9.73 -7.46
N HIS A 426 -8.45 10.62 -6.66
CA HIS A 426 -9.09 11.66 -5.87
C HIS A 426 -8.47 13.00 -6.26
N VAL A 427 -9.26 13.87 -6.90
CA VAL A 427 -8.85 15.23 -7.26
C VAL A 427 -8.99 16.16 -6.05
N ARG A 428 -7.89 16.75 -5.60
CA ARG A 428 -7.86 17.67 -4.44
C ARG A 428 -8.10 19.12 -4.81
N ARG A 429 -7.76 19.50 -6.05
CA ARG A 429 -7.91 20.86 -6.56
C ARG A 429 -9.34 21.11 -7.02
N ILE A 430 -10.06 21.94 -6.28
CA ILE A 430 -11.37 22.44 -6.71
C ILE A 430 -11.14 23.59 -7.69
N GLY A 431 -11.79 23.53 -8.85
CA GLY A 431 -11.76 24.55 -9.91
C GLY A 431 -10.47 24.59 -10.76
N ALA A 432 -9.36 24.04 -10.26
CA ALA A 432 -8.10 23.98 -11.00
C ALA A 432 -7.86 22.56 -11.57
N PRO A 433 -7.34 22.46 -12.80
CA PRO A 433 -7.08 21.17 -13.41
C PRO A 433 -5.89 20.45 -12.79
N ILE A 434 -5.90 19.13 -12.92
CA ILE A 434 -4.72 18.28 -12.82
C ILE A 434 -4.37 17.73 -14.20
N GLU A 435 -3.09 17.46 -14.42
CA GLU A 435 -2.58 16.86 -15.64
C GLU A 435 -1.73 15.65 -15.29
N VAL A 436 -1.95 14.55 -16.01
CA VAL A 436 -1.20 13.32 -15.84
C VAL A 436 -0.67 12.90 -17.21
N PRO A 437 0.64 13.02 -17.46
CA PRO A 437 1.20 12.70 -18.76
C PRO A 437 1.22 11.19 -19.01
N GLU A 438 1.48 10.82 -20.26
CA GLU A 438 1.80 9.44 -20.63
C GLU A 438 3.07 8.99 -19.88
N GLY A 439 3.12 7.73 -19.46
CA GLY A 439 4.27 7.15 -18.74
C GLY A 439 4.35 7.50 -17.25
N ALA A 440 3.53 8.43 -16.75
CA ALA A 440 3.44 8.74 -15.33
C ALA A 440 3.03 7.49 -14.53
N PRO A 441 3.71 7.13 -13.43
CA PRO A 441 3.32 5.99 -12.63
C PRO A 441 1.97 6.28 -11.94
N LEU A 442 1.06 5.33 -12.01
CA LEU A 442 -0.29 5.43 -11.44
C LEU A 442 -0.43 4.60 -10.17
N LEU A 443 0.07 3.38 -10.23
CA LEU A 443 -0.19 2.36 -9.22
C LEU A 443 0.99 1.40 -9.13
N ARG A 444 1.35 1.03 -7.90
CA ARG A 444 2.15 -0.16 -7.60
C ARG A 444 1.22 -1.26 -7.13
N VAL A 445 1.18 -2.38 -7.84
CA VAL A 445 0.44 -3.59 -7.46
C VAL A 445 1.40 -4.54 -6.76
N LEU A 446 1.14 -4.80 -5.48
CA LEU A 446 1.92 -5.73 -4.68
C LEU A 446 1.08 -6.98 -4.35
N PRO A 447 1.45 -8.16 -4.86
CA PRO A 447 0.82 -9.41 -4.46
C PRO A 447 1.02 -9.67 -2.97
N ILE A 448 -0.04 -10.04 -2.27
CA ILE A 448 -0.01 -10.24 -0.81
C ILE A 448 -0.90 -11.41 -0.40
N PRO A 449 -0.43 -12.32 0.49
CA PRO A 449 -1.30 -13.34 1.08
C PRO A 449 -2.43 -12.68 1.87
N ARG A 450 -3.67 -13.18 1.74
CA ARG A 450 -4.81 -12.64 2.49
C ARG A 450 -4.62 -12.72 4.01
N ALA A 451 -3.83 -13.69 4.49
CA ALA A 451 -3.44 -13.82 5.89
C ALA A 451 -2.64 -12.60 6.42
N LEU A 452 -1.94 -11.85 5.56
CA LEU A 452 -1.18 -10.66 5.98
C LEU A 452 -2.04 -9.39 6.01
N LEU A 453 -3.23 -9.38 5.41
CA LEU A 453 -4.09 -8.19 5.39
C LEU A 453 -4.56 -7.75 6.80
N ARG A 454 -4.60 -8.70 7.74
CA ARG A 454 -5.02 -8.49 9.12
C ARG A 454 -3.90 -8.68 10.13
N ALA A 455 -2.67 -8.88 9.66
CA ALA A 455 -1.54 -9.17 10.52
C ALA A 455 -1.23 -7.98 11.45
N GLY A 456 -0.88 -8.30 12.69
CA GLY A 456 -0.48 -7.33 13.70
C GLY A 456 0.92 -7.58 14.22
N PHE A 457 1.17 -7.17 15.47
CA PHE A 457 2.48 -7.28 16.11
C PHE A 457 2.38 -7.81 17.55
N ARG A 458 3.51 -8.32 18.04
CA ARG A 458 3.74 -8.66 19.46
C ARG A 458 4.55 -7.55 20.11
N GLU A 459 4.18 -7.19 21.33
CA GLU A 459 4.99 -6.28 22.14
C GLU A 459 6.23 -7.01 22.67
N ALA A 460 7.38 -6.44 22.39
CA ALA A 460 8.63 -6.76 23.06
C ALA A 460 8.81 -5.83 24.26
N ARG A 461 9.48 -6.34 25.28
CA ARG A 461 9.85 -5.60 26.49
C ARG A 461 11.34 -5.72 26.69
N PHE A 462 11.92 -4.77 27.41
CA PHE A 462 13.31 -4.90 27.79
C PHE A 462 13.49 -6.14 28.71
N PRO A 463 14.64 -6.83 28.65
CA PRO A 463 14.88 -8.03 29.45
C PRO A 463 14.73 -7.81 30.96
N ASP A 464 15.15 -6.64 31.45
CA ASP A 464 15.06 -6.21 32.86
C ASP A 464 13.60 -6.02 33.34
N GLU A 465 12.68 -5.60 32.46
CA GLU A 465 11.25 -5.47 32.77
C GLU A 465 10.54 -6.81 32.91
N ARG A 466 11.06 -7.88 32.29
CA ARG A 466 10.48 -9.24 32.41
C ARG A 466 10.83 -9.90 33.75
N ALA A 467 11.97 -9.55 34.33
CA ALA A 467 12.44 -10.11 35.60
C ALA A 467 11.63 -9.61 36.82
N GLY A 468 10.97 -8.44 36.70
CA GLY A 468 10.18 -7.86 37.78
C GLY A 468 8.73 -8.36 37.87
N SER A 469 8.24 -9.11 36.89
CA SER A 469 6.87 -9.65 36.86
C SER A 469 6.82 -11.14 37.24
N GLY A 470 7.48 -11.52 38.33
CA GLY A 470 7.26 -12.80 38.99
C GLY A 470 5.83 -12.88 39.57
N PRO A 471 5.27 -14.08 39.78
CA PRO A 471 3.90 -14.24 40.27
C PRO A 471 3.80 -13.64 41.67
N SER A 472 3.11 -12.51 41.76
CA SER A 472 2.59 -11.96 43.01
C SER A 472 1.26 -12.59 43.36
#